data_AF-A0A845Z6T1-F1
#
_entry.id   AF-A0A845Z6T1-F1
#
_cell.length_a   1.000
_cell.length_b   1.000
_cell.length_c   1.000
_cell.angle_alpha   90.00
_cell.angle_beta   90.00
_cell.angle_gamma   90.00
#
_symmetry.space_group_name_H-M   'P 1'
#
loop_
_entity.id
_entity.type
_entity.pdbx_description
1 polymer ?
#
loop_
_entity_poly.entity_id
_entity_poly.type
_entity_poly.pdbx_seq_one_letter_code
_entity_poly.pdbx_strand_id
1 'polypeptide(L)'
;GTQMLAVYALMQALAAKYSLSWLPENIVVGTTRWVAEDPTGDTVGLARDIGVVPLMATQLSFAESFYPQLRAYEEGYVKEGVGCGGCAIAAHLYQDWSQFQLLRTVESLFV
;
A
#
# COMPACT_ATOMS: atom_id res chain seq x y z
N GLY A 1 0.07 1.42 -4.13
CA GLY A 1 -0.75 0.73 -5.16
C GLY A 1 -0.04 0.59 -6.50
N THR A 2 -0.79 0.29 -7.57
CA THR A 2 -0.27 0.02 -8.94
C THR A 2 0.59 1.15 -9.52
N GLN A 3 0.30 2.40 -9.18
CA GLN A 3 1.12 3.56 -9.56
C GLN A 3 2.60 3.39 -9.12
N MET A 4 2.84 2.84 -7.93
CA MET A 4 4.20 2.64 -7.42
C MET A 4 4.89 1.43 -8.05
N LEU A 5 4.14 0.46 -8.59
CA LEU A 5 4.73 -0.61 -9.40
C LEU A 5 5.29 -0.06 -10.72
N ALA A 6 4.59 0.89 -11.36
CA ALA A 6 5.11 1.58 -12.53
C ALA A 6 6.39 2.38 -12.20
N VAL A 7 6.43 3.05 -11.04
CA VAL A 7 7.63 3.75 -10.57
C VAL A 7 8.77 2.76 -10.33
N TYR A 8 8.52 1.61 -9.69
CA TYR A 8 9.53 0.58 -9.46
C TYR A 8 10.13 0.08 -10.79
N ALA A 9 9.28 -0.27 -11.76
CA ALA A 9 9.72 -0.72 -13.08
C ALA A 9 10.54 0.36 -13.80
N LEU A 10 10.14 1.63 -13.69
CA LEU A 10 10.88 2.75 -14.26
C LEU A 10 12.26 2.91 -13.59
N MET A 11 12.34 2.81 -12.27
CA MET A 11 13.62 2.88 -11.54
C MET A 11 14.57 1.75 -11.99
N GLN A 12 14.06 0.53 -12.12
CA GLN A 12 14.83 -0.61 -12.62
C GLN A 12 15.34 -0.38 -14.05
N ALA A 13 14.47 0.10 -14.95
CA ALA A 13 14.83 0.38 -16.33
C ALA A 13 15.86 1.51 -16.45
N LEU A 14 15.75 2.57 -15.63
CA LEU A 14 16.72 3.67 -15.59
C LEU A 14 18.07 3.19 -15.06
N ALA A 15 18.07 2.37 -14.01
CA ALA A 15 19.31 1.80 -13.47
C ALA A 15 20.05 0.96 -14.52
N ALA A 16 19.32 0.12 -15.27
CA ALA A 16 19.89 -0.63 -16.38
C ALA A 16 20.41 0.29 -17.51
N LYS A 17 19.59 1.26 -17.95
CA LYS A 17 19.92 2.17 -19.06
C LYS A 17 21.16 3.01 -18.81
N TYR A 18 21.32 3.50 -17.59
CA TYR A 18 22.42 4.41 -17.21
C TYR A 18 23.51 3.71 -16.40
N SER A 19 23.48 2.38 -16.27
CA SER A 19 24.45 1.59 -15.50
C SER A 19 24.60 2.08 -14.05
N LEU A 20 23.48 2.43 -13.42
CA LEU A 20 23.45 2.85 -12.02
C LEU A 20 23.39 1.62 -11.09
N SER A 21 23.87 1.77 -9.86
CA SER A 21 23.71 0.74 -8.84
C SER A 21 22.23 0.49 -8.55
N TRP A 22 21.78 -0.76 -8.66
CA TRP A 22 20.41 -1.19 -8.36
C TRP A 22 20.40 -2.08 -7.12
N LEU A 23 19.73 -1.62 -6.06
CA LEU A 23 19.64 -2.31 -4.76
C LEU A 23 18.15 -2.57 -4.42
N PRO A 24 17.50 -3.53 -5.10
CA PRO A 24 16.07 -3.80 -4.93
C PRO A 24 15.68 -4.21 -3.51
N GLU A 25 16.62 -4.76 -2.72
CA GLU A 25 16.44 -5.13 -1.32
C GLU A 25 16.12 -3.95 -0.39
N ASN A 26 16.47 -2.72 -0.81
CA ASN A 26 16.18 -1.50 -0.06
C ASN A 26 14.84 -0.88 -0.44
N ILE A 27 14.07 -1.51 -1.34
CA ILE A 27 12.86 -0.94 -1.94
C ILE A 27 11.70 -1.93 -1.77
N VAL A 28 10.64 -1.48 -1.10
CA VAL A 28 9.37 -2.19 -1.00
C VAL A 28 8.26 -1.30 -1.53
N VAL A 29 7.30 -1.89 -2.25
CA VAL A 29 6.06 -1.22 -2.61
C VAL A 29 5.03 -1.50 -1.53
N GLY A 30 4.71 -0.48 -0.74
CA GLY A 30 3.64 -0.52 0.25
C GLY A 30 2.28 -0.17 -0.39
N THR A 31 1.23 -0.90 -0.02
CA THR A 31 -0.15 -0.60 -0.40
C THR A 31 -1.14 -1.07 0.67
N THR A 32 -2.44 -0.97 0.38
CA THR A 32 -3.52 -1.43 1.27
C THR A 32 -4.07 -2.78 0.80
N ARG A 33 -4.67 -3.53 1.72
CA ARG A 33 -5.42 -4.74 1.35
C ARG A 33 -6.50 -4.48 0.29
N TRP A 34 -7.14 -3.31 0.34
CA TRP A 34 -8.19 -2.94 -0.62
C TRP A 34 -7.70 -2.86 -2.07
N VAL A 35 -6.40 -2.66 -2.31
CA VAL A 35 -5.80 -2.69 -3.66
C VAL A 35 -5.19 -4.06 -3.99
N ALA A 36 -4.63 -4.75 -3.00
CA ALA A 36 -3.99 -6.04 -3.20
C ALA A 36 -5.00 -7.19 -3.38
N GLU A 37 -6.17 -7.10 -2.73
CA GLU A 37 -7.23 -8.11 -2.71
C GLU A 37 -8.39 -7.75 -3.67
N ASP A 38 -8.29 -6.65 -4.42
CA ASP A 38 -9.34 -6.20 -5.34
C ASP A 38 -9.50 -7.18 -6.52
N PRO A 39 -10.66 -7.85 -6.67
CA PRO A 39 -10.88 -8.81 -7.74
C PRO A 39 -11.01 -8.16 -9.13
N THR A 40 -11.19 -6.84 -9.19
CA THR A 40 -11.27 -6.10 -10.46
C THR A 40 -9.91 -5.63 -10.97
N GLY A 41 -8.86 -5.77 -10.15
CA GLY A 41 -7.48 -5.48 -10.50
C GLY A 41 -6.58 -6.71 -10.39
N ASP A 42 -5.32 -6.56 -10.79
CA ASP A 42 -4.30 -7.62 -10.63
C ASP A 42 -2.96 -7.02 -10.17
N THR A 43 -2.99 -6.33 -9.03
CA THR A 43 -1.79 -5.69 -8.45
C THR A 43 -0.68 -6.70 -8.18
N VAL A 44 -1.05 -7.90 -7.71
CA VAL A 44 -0.09 -8.96 -7.36
C VAL A 44 0.49 -9.59 -8.63
N GLY A 45 -0.30 -9.86 -9.66
CA GLY A 45 0.17 -10.32 -10.96
C GLY A 45 1.13 -9.31 -11.60
N LEU A 46 0.75 -8.02 -11.61
CA LEU A 46 1.61 -6.96 -12.14
C LEU A 46 2.97 -6.88 -11.41
N ALA A 47 2.97 -7.02 -10.08
CA ALA A 47 4.22 -7.05 -9.30
C ALA A 47 5.10 -8.27 -9.64
N ARG A 48 4.50 -9.41 -10.00
CA ARG A 48 5.23 -10.60 -10.46
C ARG A 48 5.80 -10.40 -11.86
N ASP A 49 5.01 -9.85 -12.78
CA ASP A 49 5.39 -9.61 -14.18
C ASP A 49 6.60 -8.67 -14.31
N ILE A 50 6.74 -7.70 -13.42
CA ILE A 50 7.90 -6.78 -13.37
C ILE A 50 9.19 -7.50 -12.95
N GLY A 51 9.10 -8.62 -12.22
CA GLY A 51 10.27 -9.37 -11.73
C GLY A 51 10.27 -9.60 -10.22
N VAL A 52 9.10 -9.93 -9.65
CA VAL A 52 8.90 -10.21 -8.21
C VAL A 52 9.27 -9.00 -7.33
N VAL A 53 8.57 -7.88 -7.55
CA VAL A 53 8.66 -6.70 -6.70
C VAL A 53 8.27 -7.06 -5.26
N PRO A 54 9.06 -6.69 -4.23
CA PRO A 54 8.63 -6.80 -2.84
C PRO A 54 7.38 -5.94 -2.62
N LEU A 55 6.22 -6.57 -2.56
CA LEU A 55 4.91 -5.94 -2.39
C LEU A 55 4.39 -6.27 -0.99
N MET A 56 4.05 -5.24 -0.22
CA MET A 56 3.45 -5.39 1.10
C MET A 56 2.11 -4.66 1.14
N ALA A 57 1.08 -5.36 1.60
CA ALA A 57 -0.24 -4.78 1.85
C ALA A 57 -0.47 -4.66 3.36
N THR A 58 -0.90 -3.48 3.81
CA THR A 58 -1.39 -3.35 5.20
C THR A 58 -2.74 -4.06 5.36
N GLN A 59 -2.92 -4.70 6.51
CA GLN A 59 -4.21 -5.26 6.94
C GLN A 59 -5.14 -4.21 7.58
N LEU A 60 -4.87 -2.92 7.35
CA LEU A 60 -5.75 -1.81 7.76
C LEU A 60 -7.19 -2.12 7.33
N SER A 61 -8.11 -1.95 8.28
CA SER A 61 -9.54 -2.11 8.04
C SER A 61 -10.33 -0.95 8.65
N PHE A 62 -11.40 -0.57 7.99
CA PHE A 62 -12.41 0.37 8.48
C PHE A 62 -13.76 -0.31 8.75
N ALA A 63 -13.85 -1.65 8.70
CA ALA A 63 -15.08 -2.40 8.93
C ALA A 63 -15.76 -2.05 10.27
N GLU A 64 -14.97 -1.81 11.32
CA GLU A 64 -15.45 -1.46 12.66
C GLU A 64 -15.59 0.06 12.88
N SER A 65 -15.38 0.88 11.85
CA SER A 65 -15.45 2.33 12.01
C SER A 65 -16.87 2.80 12.30
N PHE A 66 -17.03 3.84 13.11
CA PHE A 66 -18.32 4.51 13.33
C PHE A 66 -18.78 5.34 12.13
N TYR A 67 -17.85 5.79 11.28
CA TYR A 67 -18.13 6.70 10.17
C TYR A 67 -18.47 5.92 8.88
N PRO A 68 -19.68 6.10 8.30
CA PRO A 68 -20.06 5.41 7.07
C PRO A 68 -19.10 5.63 5.90
N GLN A 69 -18.51 6.83 5.80
CA GLN A 69 -17.57 7.19 4.74
C GLN A 69 -16.26 6.40 4.81
N LEU A 70 -15.84 6.01 6.03
CA LEU A 70 -14.67 5.15 6.21
C LEU A 70 -15.03 3.69 5.88
N ARG A 71 -16.19 3.20 6.33
CA ARG A 71 -16.67 1.86 5.99
C ARG A 71 -16.80 1.62 4.48
N ALA A 72 -17.08 2.66 3.70
CA ALA A 72 -17.12 2.58 2.24
C ALA A 72 -15.81 2.02 1.62
N TYR A 73 -14.66 2.13 2.28
CA TYR A 73 -13.43 1.51 1.78
C TYR A 73 -13.54 -0.02 1.67
N GLU A 74 -14.28 -0.65 2.59
CA GLU A 74 -14.52 -2.10 2.58
C GLU A 74 -15.43 -2.54 1.43
N GLU A 75 -16.18 -1.61 0.86
CA GLU A 75 -17.02 -1.82 -0.33
C GLU A 75 -16.24 -1.55 -1.63
N GLY A 76 -14.94 -1.27 -1.54
CA GLY A 76 -14.08 -0.99 -2.68
C GLY A 76 -14.07 0.47 -3.13
N TYR A 77 -14.52 1.41 -2.30
CA TYR A 77 -14.36 2.84 -2.60
C TYR A 77 -12.98 3.34 -2.17
N VAL A 78 -12.40 4.27 -2.94
CA VAL A 78 -11.08 4.91 -2.73
C VAL A 78 -9.87 3.96 -2.75
N LYS A 79 -9.84 2.96 -1.87
CA LYS A 79 -8.83 1.89 -1.70
C LYS A 79 -7.44 2.37 -1.29
N GLU A 80 -6.93 3.45 -1.87
CA GLU A 80 -5.54 3.92 -1.69
C GLU A 80 -5.45 5.42 -1.97
N GLY A 81 -4.37 6.05 -1.53
CA GLY A 81 -4.05 7.43 -1.88
C GLY A 81 -3.13 8.07 -0.85
N VAL A 82 -2.39 9.10 -1.28
CA VAL A 82 -1.55 9.93 -0.39
C VAL A 82 -0.52 9.11 0.41
N GLY A 83 -0.16 7.92 -0.06
CA GLY A 83 0.77 7.01 0.62
C GLY A 83 0.21 6.31 1.86
N CYS A 84 -1.12 6.24 2.03
CA CYS A 84 -1.75 5.71 3.24
C CYS A 84 -1.32 4.26 3.57
N GLY A 85 -1.20 3.40 2.56
CA GLY A 85 -0.74 2.02 2.77
C GLY A 85 0.68 1.95 3.33
N GLY A 86 1.60 2.74 2.76
CA GLY A 86 2.97 2.84 3.24
C GLY A 86 3.07 3.41 4.65
N CYS A 87 2.30 4.45 4.97
CA CYS A 87 2.25 5.03 6.32
C CYS A 87 1.72 4.03 7.36
N ALA A 88 0.68 3.27 7.03
CA ALA A 88 0.12 2.26 7.94
C ALA A 88 1.12 1.11 8.18
N ILE A 89 1.82 0.66 7.13
CA ILE A 89 2.91 -0.33 7.26
C ILE A 89 4.02 0.22 8.15
N ALA A 90 4.48 1.45 7.91
CA ALA A 90 5.53 2.08 8.69
C ALA A 90 5.13 2.24 10.16
N ALA A 91 3.90 2.66 10.45
CA ALA A 91 3.39 2.76 11.80
C ALA A 91 3.39 1.39 12.51
N HIS A 92 2.99 0.33 11.82
CA HIS A 92 3.06 -1.02 12.37
C HIS A 92 4.52 -1.45 12.64
N LEU A 93 5.41 -1.36 11.66
CA LEU A 93 6.78 -1.86 11.79
C LEU A 93 7.66 -1.02 12.73
N TYR A 94 7.46 0.30 12.78
CA TYR A 94 8.30 1.22 13.54
C TYR A 94 7.76 1.54 14.93
N GLN A 95 6.44 1.52 15.11
CA GLN A 95 5.79 1.90 16.37
C GLN A 95 4.94 0.78 16.98
N ASP A 96 4.91 -0.40 16.37
CA ASP A 96 4.08 -1.54 16.79
C ASP A 96 2.59 -1.17 16.91
N TRP A 97 2.12 -0.29 16.02
CA TRP A 97 0.72 0.12 16.02
C TRP A 97 -0.17 -1.05 15.57
N SER A 98 -1.18 -1.32 16.39
CA SER A 98 -2.25 -2.24 16.08
C SER A 98 -3.27 -1.63 15.12
N GLN A 99 -4.06 -2.51 14.48
CA GLN A 99 -5.25 -2.15 13.72
C GLN A 99 -6.20 -1.23 14.52
N PHE A 100 -6.40 -1.53 15.81
CA PHE A 100 -7.24 -0.71 16.69
C PHE A 100 -6.68 0.71 16.85
N GLN A 101 -5.37 0.86 17.09
CA GLN A 101 -4.75 2.18 17.21
C GLN A 101 -4.85 2.97 15.91
N LEU A 102 -4.54 2.34 14.78
CA LEU A 102 -4.64 2.98 13.46
C LEU A 102 -6.06 3.49 13.20
N LEU A 103 -7.07 2.64 13.40
CA LEU A 103 -8.48 3.03 13.21
C LEU A 103 -8.85 4.21 14.12
N ARG A 104 -8.55 4.11 15.43
CA ARG A 104 -8.89 5.16 16.40
C ARG A 104 -8.20 6.49 16.09
N THR A 105 -6.95 6.46 15.66
CA THR A 105 -6.22 7.66 15.26
C THR A 105 -6.85 8.28 14.01
N VAL A 106 -7.19 7.48 13.00
CA VAL A 106 -7.88 7.98 11.79
C VAL A 106 -9.23 8.61 12.17
N GLU A 107 -10.05 7.93 12.98
CA GLU A 107 -11.35 8.42 13.43
C GLU A 107 -11.24 9.75 14.22
N SER A 108 -10.18 9.92 15.02
CA SER A 108 -9.97 11.14 15.80
C SER A 108 -9.77 12.40 14.95
N LEU A 109 -9.49 12.25 13.64
CA LEU A 109 -9.34 13.37 12.70
C LEU A 109 -10.67 13.84 12.09
N PHE A 110 -11.76 13.11 12.31
CA PHE A 110 -13.12 13.44 11.83
C PHE A 110 -13.93 14.23 12.88
N VAL A 111 -13.27 14.76 13.91
CA VAL A 111 -13.85 15.53 15.02
C VAL A 111 -13.68 17.02 14.79
#